data_AF-X1H2I7-F1
#
_entry.id   AF-X1H2I7-F1
#
_cell.length_a   1.000
_cell.length_b   1.000
_cell.length_c   1.000
_cell.angle_alpha   90.00
_cell.angle_beta   90.00
_cell.angle_gamma   90.00
#
_symmetry.space_group_name_H-M   'P 1'
#
loop_
_entity.id
_entity.type
_entity.pdbx_description
1 polymer ?
#
loop_
_entity_poly.entity_id
_entity_poly.type
_entity_poly.pdbx_seq_one_letter_code
_entity_poly.pdbx_strand_id
1 'polypeptide(L)' 'MAEVSLPFESKYWPYKKYSEMYNRSLRDPESFWDEEARKLDWFKTWDTVLDWQPPFARWFVG' A
#
# COMPACT_ATOMS: atom_id res chain seq x y z
N MET A 1 -29.94 -1.20 32.30
CA MET A 1 -29.47 0.09 31.78
C MET A 1 -28.43 -0.24 30.72
N ALA A 2 -28.91 -0.50 29.50
CA ALA A 2 -28.14 -1.11 28.43
C ALA A 2 -27.41 -0.05 27.58
N GLU A 3 -26.22 -0.44 27.12
CA GLU A 3 -25.57 -0.01 25.87
C GLU A 3 -25.05 1.43 25.80
N VAL A 4 -23.80 1.59 26.27
CA VAL A 4 -22.89 2.57 25.68
C VAL A 4 -22.44 2.01 24.33
N SER A 5 -23.25 2.20 23.29
CA SER A 5 -22.83 1.93 21.91
C SER A 5 -21.69 2.89 21.54
N LEU A 6 -20.58 2.37 21.04
CA LEU A 6 -19.49 3.18 20.49
C LEU A 6 -20.06 4.17 19.45
N PRO A 7 -19.54 5.40 19.35
CA PRO A 7 -20.03 6.39 18.39
C PRO A 7 -19.74 5.90 16.97
N PHE A 8 -20.73 5.25 16.36
CA PHE A 8 -20.67 4.75 14.99
C PHE A 8 -20.43 5.88 13.98
N GLU A 9 -20.84 7.10 14.30
CA GLU A 9 -20.76 8.25 13.39
C GLU A 9 -19.37 8.89 13.29
N SER A 10 -18.45 8.65 14.24
CA SER A 10 -17.08 9.16 14.15
C SER A 10 -16.13 8.07 13.64
N LYS A 11 -16.30 7.63 12.40
CA LYS A 11 -15.28 6.82 11.73
C LYS A 11 -14.06 7.71 11.51
N TYR A 12 -13.12 7.70 12.45
CA TYR A 12 -11.83 8.37 12.30
C TYR A 12 -11.06 7.68 11.18
N TRP A 13 -11.22 8.19 9.96
CA TRP A 13 -10.37 7.84 8.85
C TRP A 13 -9.18 8.81 8.88
N PRO A 14 -7.93 8.34 8.98
CA PRO A 14 -6.76 9.20 8.89
C PRO A 14 -6.57 9.65 7.43
N TYR A 15 -7.50 10.46 6.93
CA TYR A 15 -7.59 10.91 5.54
C TYR A 15 -6.28 11.53 5.06
N LYS A 16 -5.65 12.33 5.92
CA LYS A 16 -4.37 12.96 5.63
C LYS A 16 -3.27 11.91 5.37
N LYS A 17 -3.12 10.94 6.27
CA LYS A 17 -2.12 9.87 6.15
C LYS A 17 -2.37 9.00 4.92
N TYR A 18 -3.62 8.62 4.68
CA TYR A 18 -4.02 7.88 3.48
C TYR A 18 -3.69 8.67 2.20
N SER A 19 -4.05 9.95 2.16
CA SER A 19 -3.82 10.81 0.99
C SER A 19 -2.32 10.98 0.72
N GLU A 20 -1.50 11.15 1.75
CA GLU A 20 -0.04 11.22 1.61
C GLU A 20 0.54 9.93 1.04
N MET A 21 0.14 8.76 1.57
CA MET A 21 0.57 7.46 1.06
C MET A 21 0.13 7.23 -0.39
N TYR A 22 -1.14 7.53 -0.70
CA TYR A 22 -1.68 7.43 -2.06
C TYR A 22 -0.94 8.33 -3.05
N ASN A 23 -0.67 9.57 -2.68
CA ASN A 23 0.08 10.49 -3.53
C ASN A 23 1.54 10.05 -3.71
N ARG A 24 2.11 9.30 -2.76
CA ARG A 24 3.46 8.74 -2.88
C ARG A 24 3.47 7.54 -3.82
N SER A 25 2.50 6.63 -3.69
CA SER A 25 2.39 5.44 -4.55
C SER A 25 2.20 5.77 -6.03
N LEU A 26 1.66 6.94 -6.36
CA LEU A 26 1.51 7.41 -7.74
C LEU A 26 2.75 8.13 -8.28
N ARG A 27 3.47 8.87 -7.44
CA ARG A 27 4.63 9.67 -7.86
C ARG A 27 5.87 8.81 -8.11
N ASP A 28 6.07 7.81 -7.27
CA ASP A 28 7.19 6.86 -7.39
C ASP A 28 6.69 5.47 -6.98
N PRO A 29 6.01 4.76 -7.90
CA PRO A 29 5.42 3.46 -7.59
C PRO A 29 6.47 2.40 -7.28
N GLU A 30 7.62 2.41 -7.96
CA GLU A 30 8.66 1.40 -7.75
C GLU A 30 9.27 1.49 -6.35
N SER A 31 9.72 2.68 -5.94
CA SER A 31 10.30 2.84 -4.60
C SER A 31 9.26 2.61 -3.50
N PHE A 32 8.02 3.10 -3.71
CA PHE A 32 6.94 2.88 -2.75
C PHE A 32 6.65 1.39 -2.55
N TRP A 33 6.46 0.65 -3.64
CA TRP A 33 6.13 -0.77 -3.56
C TRP A 33 7.32 -1.64 -3.13
N ASP A 34 8.58 -1.25 -3.41
CA ASP A 34 9.74 -1.92 -2.84
C ASP A 34 9.71 -1.89 -1.30
N GLU A 35 9.54 -0.69 -0.73
CA GLU A 35 9.52 -0.50 0.72
C GLU A 35 8.33 -1.20 1.38
N GLU A 36 7.14 -1.11 0.79
CA GLU A 36 5.94 -1.74 1.33
C GLU A 36 6.02 -3.27 1.22
N ALA A 37 6.53 -3.82 0.11
CA ALA A 37 6.65 -5.26 -0.07
C ALA A 37 7.72 -5.90 0.83
N ARG A 38 8.78 -5.15 1.19
CA ARG A 38 9.83 -5.61 2.14
C ARG A 38 9.31 -5.84 3.56
N LYS A 39 8.11 -5.34 3.88
CA LYS A 39 7.47 -5.57 5.19
C LYS A 39 6.83 -6.96 5.30
N LEU A 40 6.72 -7.67 4.18
CA LEU A 40 6.21 -9.04 4.13
C LEU A 40 7.38 -10.02 4.18
N ASP A 41 7.10 -11.23 4.64
CA ASP A 41 8.08 -12.32 4.61
C ASP A 41 8.11 -12.98 3.23
N TRP A 42 9.29 -12.95 2.60
CA TRP A 42 9.53 -13.55 1.30
C TRP A 42 10.49 -14.73 1.42
N PHE A 43 10.21 -15.80 0.68
CA PHE A 43 11.16 -16.91 0.53
C PHE A 43 12.40 -16.49 -0.26
N LYS A 44 12.19 -15.62 -1.26
CA LYS A 44 13.24 -14.96 -2.04
C LYS A 44 12.74 -13.56 -2.42
N THR A 45 13.59 -12.56 -2.30
CA THR A 45 13.31 -11.19 -2.72
C THR A 45 13.44 -11.04 -4.25
N TRP A 46 12.70 -10.10 -4.81
CA TRP A 46 12.74 -9.74 -6.23
C TRP A 46 14.02 -8.98 -6.61
N ASP A 47 14.34 -9.00 -7.90
CA ASP A 47 15.40 -8.19 -8.51
C ASP A 47 14.82 -6.91 -9.14
N THR A 48 13.57 -6.92 -9.58
CA THR A 48 12.88 -5.80 -10.22
C THR A 48 11.47 -5.64 -9.65
N VAL A 49 11.14 -4.44 -9.14
CA VAL A 49 9.83 -4.18 -8.51
C VAL A 49 8.71 -4.15 -9.54
N LEU A 50 8.91 -3.44 -10.64
CA LEU A 50 7.94 -3.32 -11.73
C LEU A 50 8.66 -3.50 -13.05
N ASP A 51 8.23 -4.49 -13.81
CA ASP A 51 8.61 -4.66 -15.20
C ASP A 51 7.38 -4.47 -16.08
N TRP A 52 7.31 -3.35 -16.79
CA TRP A 52 6.12 -2.94 -17.54
C TRP A 52 6.39 -2.92 -19.05
N GLN A 53 5.73 -3.83 -19.77
CA GLN A 53 5.56 -3.77 -21.23
C GLN A 53 4.08 -3.68 -21.57
N PRO A 54 3.50 -2.47 -21.74
CA PRO A 54 2.08 -2.30 -22.02
C PRO A 54 1.57 -3.24 -23.12
N PRO A 55 0.43 -3.93 -22.91
CA PRO A 55 -0.53 -3.79 -21.80
C PRO A 55 -0.18 -4.61 -20.53
N PHE A 56 0.94 -5.32 -20.53
CA PHE A 56 1.30 -6.28 -19.48
C PHE A 56 2.26 -5.67 -18.46
N ALA A 57 1.91 -5.75 -17.18
CA ALA A 57 2.77 -5.36 -16.08
C ALA A 57 3.07 -6.58 -15.20
N ARG A 58 4.34 -6.78 -14.86
CA ARG A 58 4.81 -7.79 -13.92
C ARG A 58 5.38 -7.09 -12.69
N TRP A 59 4.97 -7.54 -11.51
CA TRP A 59 5.43 -6.99 -10.24
C TRP A 59 6.29 -8.02 -9.52
N PHE A 60 7.35 -7.54 -8.85
CA PHE A 60 8.27 -8.32 -8.03
C PHE A 60 8.90 -9.50 -8.79
N VAL A 61 9.61 -9.19 -9.87
CA VAL A 61 10.25 -10.16 -10.77
C VAL A 61 11.67 -10.48 -10.27
N GLY A 62 12.00 -11.77 -10.17
CA GLY A 62 13.35 -12.25 -9.84
C GLY A 62 13.36 -13.33 -8.77
#